data_AF-A0A8T3WJ67-F1
#
_entry.id   AF-A0A8T3WJ67-F1
#
_cell.length_a   1.000
_cell.length_b   1.000
_cell.length_c   1.000
_cell.angle_alpha   90.00
_cell.angle_beta   90.00
_cell.angle_gamma   90.00
#
_symmetry.space_group_name_H-M   'P 1'
#
loop_
_entity.id
_entity.type
_entity.pdbx_description
1 polymer ?
#
loop_
_entity_poly.entity_id
_entity_poly.type
_entity_poly.pdbx_seq_one_letter_code
_entity_poly.pdbx_strand_id
1 'polypeptide(L)'
;MPIHFLSPNPEQKEAFDELEKLLGILDQKPSKDLIRNARFIRKFTKAMLLAGKKSSPSSRFKTQYLKRGQASPIIMERKVIPEKPQAQPQKIPAVQSMPLPPPPPSPAPMLFQAEQGINIKGGGKSFNSFVQKVSKEEGILRFSIIEPEMESVDWKIFNEVKAKLKQQIIKDPGVLDKESYLIDEIKDVCKKINAKYSDSYLRKIRYYLVKYIKGFGKVDPLIKDPDVSEIICSSYNNIKVRYKSELIPTNIQFDTNEELDNFIINLAEKSNKKISEIQPDLQMVFNNLKISAFYNPIMGSRFTIAKQ
;
A
#
# COMPACT_ATOMS: atom_id res chain seq x y z
N MET A 1 55.07 -29.28 28.11
CA MET A 1 53.63 -29.55 28.00
C MET A 1 53.17 -29.04 26.64
N PRO A 2 52.57 -29.88 25.78
CA PRO A 2 52.10 -29.46 24.47
C PRO A 2 50.81 -28.65 24.60
N ILE A 3 50.74 -27.50 23.94
CA ILE A 3 49.57 -26.62 23.93
C ILE A 3 48.51 -27.28 23.03
N HIS A 4 47.46 -27.82 23.64
CA HIS A 4 46.27 -28.25 22.91
C HIS A 4 45.54 -27.00 22.38
N PHE A 5 45.64 -26.75 21.08
CA PHE A 5 44.74 -25.82 20.42
C PHE A 5 43.32 -26.40 20.49
N LEU A 6 42.42 -25.67 21.15
CA LEU A 6 40.99 -25.95 21.19
C LEU A 6 40.51 -26.18 19.76
N SER A 7 40.00 -27.38 19.47
CA SER A 7 39.33 -27.64 18.21
C SER A 7 38.14 -26.69 18.09
N PRO A 8 37.97 -25.98 16.96
CA PRO A 8 36.92 -24.99 16.84
C PRO A 8 35.54 -25.64 17.00
N ASN A 9 34.69 -25.00 17.81
CA ASN A 9 33.28 -25.37 18.01
C ASN A 9 32.60 -25.44 16.62
N PRO A 10 31.63 -26.34 16.36
CA PRO A 10 30.98 -26.46 15.05
C PRO A 10 30.47 -25.13 14.47
N GLU A 11 29.95 -24.23 15.31
CA GLU A 11 29.52 -22.89 14.90
C GLU A 11 30.68 -21.99 14.41
N GLN A 12 31.88 -22.15 14.98
CA GLN A 12 33.07 -21.42 14.53
C GLN A 12 33.55 -21.93 13.17
N LYS A 13 33.50 -23.25 12.94
CA LYS A 13 33.82 -23.83 11.63
C LYS A 13 32.89 -23.32 10.54
N GLU A 14 31.58 -23.27 10.84
CA GLU A 14 30.58 -22.77 9.89
C GLU A 14 30.79 -21.27 9.57
N ALA A 15 31.13 -20.46 10.58
CA ALA A 15 31.49 -19.06 10.36
C ALA A 15 32.77 -18.88 9.53
N PHE A 16 33.77 -19.75 9.72
CA PHE A 16 34.98 -19.75 8.90
C PHE A 16 34.69 -20.18 7.45
N ASP A 17 33.85 -21.18 7.23
CA ASP A 17 33.43 -21.62 5.90
C ASP A 17 32.63 -20.53 5.15
N GLU A 18 31.78 -19.78 5.86
CA GLU A 18 31.08 -18.61 5.30
C GLU A 18 32.04 -17.49 4.92
N LEU A 19 33.05 -17.22 5.75
CA LEU A 19 34.08 -16.22 5.46
C LEU A 19 34.94 -16.60 4.25
N GLU A 20 35.33 -17.87 4.13
CA GLU A 20 36.04 -18.37 2.94
C GLU A 20 35.18 -18.25 1.67
N LYS A 21 33.88 -18.52 1.78
CA LYS A 21 32.93 -18.34 0.67
C LYS A 21 32.80 -16.87 0.25
N LEU A 22 32.81 -15.94 1.21
CA LEU A 22 32.80 -14.50 0.92
C LEU A 22 34.11 -14.03 0.28
N LEU A 23 35.26 -14.50 0.77
CA LEU A 23 36.57 -14.26 0.15
C LEU A 23 36.61 -14.75 -1.30
N GLY A 24 36.09 -15.96 -1.56
CA GLY A 24 35.98 -16.52 -2.91
C GLY A 24 35.06 -15.73 -3.85
N ILE A 25 34.12 -14.93 -3.33
CA ILE A 25 33.30 -14.01 -4.14
C ILE A 25 34.07 -12.71 -4.45
N LEU A 26 34.88 -12.22 -3.50
CA LEU A 26 35.70 -11.01 -3.67
C LEU A 26 36.88 -11.20 -4.64
N ASP A 27 37.44 -12.42 -4.69
CA ASP A 27 38.53 -12.77 -5.62
C ASP A 27 38.05 -13.01 -7.07
N GLN A 28 36.74 -13.12 -7.29
CA GLN A 28 36.18 -13.22 -8.63
C GLN A 28 36.29 -11.88 -9.36
N LYS A 29 36.83 -11.92 -10.59
CA LYS A 29 36.87 -10.72 -11.45
C LYS A 29 35.44 -10.19 -11.62
N PRO A 30 35.18 -8.89 -11.34
CA PRO A 30 33.84 -8.35 -11.36
C PRO A 30 33.18 -8.56 -12.73
N SER A 31 31.90 -8.93 -12.72
CA SER A 31 31.16 -9.21 -13.96
C SER A 31 31.24 -8.02 -14.92
N LYS A 32 31.26 -8.29 -16.23
CA LYS A 32 31.38 -7.24 -17.26
C LYS A 32 30.27 -6.18 -17.12
N ASP A 33 29.09 -6.58 -16.63
CA ASP A 33 27.95 -5.71 -16.36
C ASP A 33 28.18 -4.81 -15.14
N LEU A 34 28.74 -5.34 -14.06
CA LEU A 34 29.11 -4.55 -12.88
C LEU A 34 30.17 -3.49 -13.25
N ILE A 35 31.17 -3.86 -14.07
CA ILE A 35 32.19 -2.91 -14.58
C ILE A 35 31.57 -1.87 -15.51
N ARG A 36 30.55 -2.24 -16.30
CA ARG A 36 29.83 -1.31 -17.19
C ARG A 36 28.98 -0.32 -16.38
N ASN A 37 28.29 -0.80 -15.34
CA ASN A 37 27.47 0.01 -14.45
C ASN A 37 28.32 0.97 -13.60
N ALA A 38 29.44 0.50 -13.04
CA ALA A 38 30.38 1.36 -12.31
C ALA A 38 30.97 2.48 -13.20
N ARG A 39 31.28 2.17 -14.47
CA ARG A 39 31.71 3.18 -15.45
C ARG A 39 30.61 4.19 -15.76
N PHE A 40 29.36 3.75 -15.87
CA PHE A 40 28.23 4.64 -16.07
C PHE A 40 28.05 5.61 -14.90
N ILE A 41 28.00 5.11 -13.67
CA ILE A 41 27.84 5.93 -12.46
C ILE A 41 28.98 6.94 -12.33
N ARG A 42 30.23 6.54 -12.61
CA ARG A 42 31.39 7.46 -12.60
C ARG A 42 31.30 8.54 -13.67
N LYS A 43 30.82 8.21 -14.87
CA LYS A 43 30.63 9.20 -15.95
C LYS A 43 29.49 10.17 -15.61
N PHE A 44 28.39 9.65 -15.07
CA PHE A 44 27.23 10.43 -14.66
C PHE A 44 27.57 11.43 -13.54
N THR A 45 28.22 10.98 -12.48
CA THR A 45 28.66 11.85 -11.37
C THR A 45 29.68 12.90 -11.83
N LYS A 46 30.61 12.55 -12.72
CA LYS A 46 31.54 13.51 -13.33
C LYS A 46 30.81 14.57 -14.16
N ALA A 47 29.78 14.18 -14.92
CA ALA A 47 28.96 15.11 -15.71
C ALA A 47 28.15 16.07 -14.82
N MET A 48 27.54 15.57 -13.74
CA MET A 48 26.84 16.41 -12.75
C MET A 48 27.78 17.41 -12.06
N LEU A 49 28.98 16.96 -11.67
CA LEU A 49 29.97 17.82 -11.06
C LEU A 49 30.46 18.92 -12.03
N LEU A 50 30.62 18.58 -13.32
CA LEU A 50 31.00 19.54 -14.36
C LEU A 50 29.87 20.52 -14.68
N ALA A 51 28.61 20.07 -14.66
CA ALA A 51 27.44 20.94 -14.81
C ALA A 51 27.33 21.92 -13.64
N GLY A 52 27.62 21.48 -12.40
CA GLY A 52 27.69 22.35 -11.22
C GLY A 52 28.91 23.28 -11.19
N LYS A 53 30.01 22.94 -11.88
CA LYS A 53 31.24 23.76 -11.94
C LYS A 53 31.30 24.72 -13.14
N LYS A 54 30.39 24.64 -14.10
CA LYS A 54 30.31 25.65 -15.17
C LYS A 54 29.56 26.88 -14.66
N SER A 55 30.36 27.87 -14.27
CA SER A 55 30.09 29.27 -14.56
C SER A 55 29.44 29.41 -15.94
N SER A 56 28.41 30.25 -16.01
CA SER A 56 27.70 30.62 -17.23
C SER A 56 28.64 30.78 -18.43
N PRO A 57 28.41 30.13 -19.58
CA PRO A 57 29.11 30.48 -20.79
C PRO A 57 28.69 31.90 -21.18
N SER A 58 29.63 32.83 -21.04
CA SER A 58 29.58 34.14 -21.67
C SER A 58 29.25 34.00 -23.15
N SER A 59 28.22 34.74 -23.58
CA SER A 59 28.00 35.31 -24.91
C SER A 59 28.78 34.69 -26.07
N ARG A 60 28.12 33.83 -26.86
CA ARG A 60 28.38 33.68 -28.31
C ARG A 60 27.37 32.79 -29.04
N PHE A 61 26.08 33.08 -28.96
CA PHE A 61 25.12 32.66 -29.99
C PHE A 61 24.05 33.75 -30.15
N LYS A 62 24.41 34.75 -30.96
CA LYS A 62 23.47 35.66 -31.60
C LYS A 62 23.10 35.05 -32.94
N THR A 63 21.85 35.27 -33.34
CA THR A 63 21.23 35.08 -34.67
C THR A 63 20.51 33.74 -34.91
N GLN A 64 19.27 33.87 -35.42
CA GLN A 64 18.21 32.86 -35.60
C GLN A 64 17.57 32.51 -34.25
N TYR A 65 16.48 33.13 -33.80
CA TYR A 65 15.18 33.25 -34.46
C TYR A 65 14.47 34.56 -34.04
N LEU A 66 14.66 35.64 -34.80
CA LEU A 66 13.62 36.66 -34.93
C LEU A 66 12.79 36.30 -36.16
N LYS A 67 11.61 35.73 -35.93
CA LYS A 67 10.39 35.87 -36.75
C LYS A 67 9.36 34.84 -36.29
N ARG A 68 8.61 35.18 -35.25
CA ARG A 68 7.19 34.80 -35.09
C ARG A 68 6.58 35.61 -33.95
N GLY A 69 5.63 36.48 -34.32
CA GLY A 69 4.59 37.08 -33.49
C GLY A 69 5.03 37.76 -32.19
N GLN A 70 5.02 39.09 -32.18
CA GLN A 70 4.91 39.84 -30.92
C GLN A 70 3.59 39.47 -30.25
N ALA A 71 3.64 38.66 -29.19
CA ALA A 71 2.54 38.58 -28.24
C ALA A 71 2.88 39.56 -27.11
N SER A 72 2.13 40.66 -27.05
CA SER A 72 2.20 41.63 -25.97
C SER A 72 1.88 40.93 -24.65
N PRO A 73 2.64 41.15 -23.55
CA PRO A 73 2.24 40.64 -22.26
C PRO A 73 0.96 41.34 -21.82
N ILE A 74 -0.09 40.57 -21.53
CA ILE A 74 -1.27 41.08 -20.83
C ILE A 74 -0.83 41.33 -19.39
N ILE A 75 -0.66 42.60 -19.04
CA ILE A 75 -0.55 43.05 -17.66
C ILE A 75 -1.95 42.91 -17.07
N MET A 76 -2.20 41.86 -16.28
CA MET A 76 -3.40 41.78 -15.45
C MET A 76 -3.20 42.70 -14.25
N GLU A 77 -3.80 43.89 -14.30
CA GLU A 77 -3.95 44.73 -13.12
C GLU A 77 -4.87 44.02 -12.11
N ARG A 78 -4.27 43.53 -11.02
CA ARG A 78 -5.01 43.00 -9.89
C ARG A 78 -5.76 44.15 -9.22
N LYS A 79 -7.06 44.24 -9.46
CA LYS A 79 -7.95 45.16 -8.72
C LYS A 79 -7.89 44.78 -7.24
N VAL A 80 -7.23 45.62 -6.43
CA VAL A 80 -7.21 45.51 -4.97
C VAL A 80 -8.63 45.81 -4.48
N ILE A 81 -9.28 44.80 -3.91
CA ILE A 81 -10.53 45.00 -3.16
C ILE A 81 -10.13 45.66 -1.84
N PRO A 82 -10.69 46.82 -1.46
CA PRO A 82 -10.39 47.44 -0.18
C PRO A 82 -10.90 46.54 0.96
N GLU A 83 -9.99 46.15 1.86
CA GLU A 83 -10.34 45.52 3.13
C GLU A 83 -11.25 46.46 3.93
N LYS A 84 -12.42 45.97 4.33
CA LYS A 84 -13.23 46.61 5.37
C LYS A 84 -12.47 46.52 6.70
N PRO A 85 -12.42 47.59 7.52
CA PRO A 85 -11.73 47.56 8.80
C PRO A 85 -12.28 46.46 9.72
N GLN A 86 -11.38 45.63 10.23
CA GLN A 86 -11.63 44.60 11.21
C GLN A 86 -12.12 45.19 12.54
N ALA A 87 -13.00 44.44 13.20
CA ALA A 87 -13.58 44.72 14.49
C ALA A 87 -12.52 44.86 15.61
N GLN A 88 -12.87 45.67 16.61
CA GLN A 88 -12.05 45.99 17.78
C GLN A 88 -11.67 44.74 18.61
N PRO A 89 -10.50 44.74 19.27
CA PRO A 89 -10.07 43.63 20.10
C PRO A 89 -10.99 43.44 21.32
N GLN A 90 -11.63 42.27 21.41
CA GLN A 90 -12.37 41.86 22.59
C GLN A 90 -11.38 41.41 23.70
N LYS A 91 -11.54 41.99 24.90
CA LYS A 91 -10.81 41.59 26.12
C LYS A 91 -11.19 40.17 26.52
N ILE A 92 -10.19 39.30 26.69
CA ILE A 92 -10.34 37.93 27.21
C ILE A 92 -10.51 38.02 28.74
N PRO A 93 -11.56 37.45 29.36
CA PRO A 93 -11.62 37.29 30.81
C PRO A 93 -10.69 36.16 31.28
N ALA A 94 -10.12 36.34 32.49
CA ALA A 94 -9.22 35.38 33.11
C ALA A 94 -9.88 34.02 33.39
N VAL A 95 -9.12 32.96 33.14
CA VAL A 95 -9.48 31.55 33.36
C VAL A 95 -9.66 31.28 34.86
N GLN A 96 -10.82 30.76 35.26
CA GLN A 96 -11.00 30.11 36.56
C GLN A 96 -10.66 28.62 36.43
N SER A 97 -9.75 28.13 37.29
CA SER A 97 -9.38 26.72 37.38
C SER A 97 -10.42 25.96 38.22
N MET A 98 -11.05 24.94 37.63
CA MET A 98 -11.84 23.96 38.36
C MET A 98 -11.01 22.69 38.65
N PRO A 99 -11.20 22.03 39.80
CA PRO A 99 -10.43 20.84 40.17
C PRO A 99 -10.88 19.60 39.38
N LEU A 100 -9.92 18.73 39.04
CA LEU A 100 -10.12 17.51 38.26
C LEU A 100 -10.90 16.44 39.07
N PRO A 101 -11.82 15.69 38.43
CA PRO A 101 -12.49 14.55 39.07
C PRO A 101 -11.56 13.32 39.16
N PRO A 102 -11.75 12.45 40.17
CA PRO A 102 -10.92 11.26 40.36
C PRO A 102 -11.16 10.20 39.27
N PRO A 103 -10.14 9.41 38.91
CA PRO A 103 -10.24 8.40 37.86
C PRO A 103 -11.09 7.19 38.29
N PRO A 104 -11.86 6.57 37.37
CA PRO A 104 -12.67 5.40 37.67
C PRO A 104 -11.81 4.13 37.85
N PRO A 105 -12.28 3.16 38.66
CA PRO A 105 -11.55 1.93 38.93
C PRO A 105 -11.50 0.98 37.72
N SER A 106 -10.37 0.29 37.58
CA SER A 106 -10.12 -0.67 36.49
C SER A 106 -11.08 -1.86 36.53
N PRO A 107 -11.71 -2.25 35.41
CA PRO A 107 -12.60 -3.41 35.38
C PRO A 107 -11.84 -4.74 35.39
N ALA A 108 -12.38 -5.73 36.11
CA ALA A 108 -11.86 -7.09 36.21
C ALA A 108 -11.97 -7.86 34.86
N PRO A 109 -11.11 -8.86 34.61
CA PRO A 109 -11.13 -9.59 33.34
C PRO A 109 -12.32 -10.56 33.27
N MET A 110 -13.14 -10.43 32.23
CA MET A 110 -14.18 -11.43 31.89
C MET A 110 -13.64 -12.42 30.85
N LEU A 111 -13.77 -13.71 31.15
CA LEU A 111 -13.65 -14.81 30.19
C LEU A 111 -14.79 -14.75 29.16
N PHE A 112 -14.47 -14.82 27.87
CA PHE A 112 -15.48 -14.92 26.81
C PHE A 112 -15.46 -16.30 26.15
N GLN A 113 -16.62 -16.97 26.19
CA GLN A 113 -16.98 -18.07 25.29
C GLN A 113 -17.60 -17.52 24.01
N ALA A 114 -17.33 -18.18 22.89
CA ALA A 114 -17.83 -17.83 21.56
C ALA A 114 -19.30 -18.24 21.37
N GLU A 115 -20.10 -17.35 20.78
CA GLU A 115 -20.81 -17.54 19.49
C GLU A 115 -21.96 -16.51 19.31
N GLN A 116 -22.29 -16.25 18.04
CA GLN A 116 -23.38 -15.42 17.49
C GLN A 116 -23.17 -13.90 17.50
N GLY A 117 -23.29 -13.30 16.31
CA GLY A 117 -22.89 -11.93 15.97
C GLY A 117 -23.36 -10.87 16.96
N ILE A 118 -22.39 -10.13 17.50
CA ILE A 118 -22.60 -9.09 18.51
C ILE A 118 -22.45 -7.72 17.84
N ASN A 119 -23.47 -6.86 17.96
CA ASN A 119 -23.34 -5.43 17.71
C ASN A 119 -22.48 -4.84 18.83
N ILE A 120 -21.18 -4.65 18.58
CA ILE A 120 -20.25 -4.12 19.57
C ILE A 120 -20.50 -2.62 19.70
N LYS A 121 -20.76 -2.15 20.93
CA LYS A 121 -20.94 -0.73 21.28
C LYS A 121 -19.88 0.13 20.56
N GLY A 122 -20.31 0.84 19.52
CA GLY A 122 -19.41 1.51 18.57
C GLY A 122 -19.80 1.42 17.09
N GLY A 123 -20.97 0.89 16.74
CA GLY A 123 -21.54 0.97 15.39
C GLY A 123 -20.80 0.14 14.33
N GLY A 124 -20.12 -0.93 14.74
CA GLY A 124 -19.39 -1.79 13.82
C GLY A 124 -20.24 -2.89 13.19
N LYS A 125 -20.10 -3.10 11.87
CA LYS A 125 -20.66 -4.25 11.16
C LYS A 125 -19.61 -5.36 11.14
N SER A 126 -19.98 -6.54 11.62
CA SER A 126 -19.17 -7.75 11.46
C SER A 126 -19.59 -8.48 10.19
N PHE A 127 -18.66 -8.65 9.26
CA PHE A 127 -18.80 -9.59 8.16
C PHE A 127 -18.14 -10.90 8.59
N ASN A 128 -18.53 -12.04 8.00
CA ASN A 128 -18.01 -13.39 8.34
C ASN A 128 -16.47 -13.54 8.34
N SER A 129 -15.72 -12.49 7.98
CA SER A 129 -14.26 -12.47 7.88
C SER A 129 -13.55 -11.18 8.33
N PHE A 130 -14.26 -10.06 8.57
CA PHE A 130 -13.63 -8.81 9.02
C PHE A 130 -14.63 -7.92 9.77
N VAL A 131 -14.12 -7.03 10.63
CA VAL A 131 -14.92 -6.07 11.38
C VAL A 131 -14.69 -4.67 10.85
N GLN A 132 -15.77 -3.94 10.58
CA GLN A 132 -15.72 -2.52 10.26
C GLN A 132 -16.05 -1.72 11.51
N LYS A 133 -15.31 -0.64 11.74
CA LYS A 133 -15.55 0.30 12.84
C LYS A 133 -15.38 1.72 12.34
N VAL A 134 -16.36 2.57 12.64
CA VAL A 134 -16.24 4.01 12.43
C VAL A 134 -16.06 4.66 13.80
N SER A 135 -14.88 5.20 14.07
CA SER A 135 -14.56 5.91 15.32
C SER A 135 -14.44 7.41 15.07
N LYS A 136 -14.64 8.20 16.13
CA LYS A 136 -14.32 9.62 16.13
C LYS A 136 -13.11 9.79 17.04
N GLU A 137 -11.96 10.10 16.46
CA GLU A 137 -10.70 10.34 17.17
C GLU A 137 -10.34 11.81 16.99
N GLU A 138 -10.18 12.55 18.09
CA GLU A 138 -9.80 13.97 18.08
C GLU A 138 -10.72 14.87 17.24
N GLY A 139 -12.00 14.50 17.12
CA GLY A 139 -12.97 15.23 16.30
C GLY A 139 -13.01 14.81 14.83
N ILE A 140 -12.06 14.00 14.37
CA ILE A 140 -11.96 13.48 13.01
C ILE A 140 -12.59 12.08 12.99
N LEU A 141 -13.52 11.83 12.07
CA LEU A 141 -14.00 10.49 11.84
C LEU A 141 -12.90 9.65 11.19
N ARG A 142 -12.77 8.39 11.58
CA ARG A 142 -11.85 7.42 10.98
C ARG A 142 -12.60 6.13 10.68
N PHE A 143 -12.31 5.57 9.51
CA PHE A 143 -12.85 4.29 9.08
C PHE A 143 -11.80 3.21 9.28
N SER A 144 -12.06 2.26 10.17
CA SER A 144 -11.13 1.19 10.50
C SER A 144 -11.69 -0.16 10.08
N ILE A 145 -10.86 -0.94 9.38
CA ILE A 145 -11.13 -2.34 9.07
C ILE A 145 -10.14 -3.20 9.84
N ILE A 146 -10.69 -4.16 10.58
CA ILE A 146 -9.93 -5.14 11.35
C ILE A 146 -10.09 -6.48 10.64
N GLU A 147 -8.99 -7.01 10.13
CA GLU A 147 -8.92 -8.30 9.44
C GLU A 147 -8.12 -9.32 10.28
N PRO A 148 -8.30 -10.63 10.04
CA PRO A 148 -7.49 -11.65 10.67
C PRO A 148 -6.02 -11.51 10.26
N GLU A 149 -5.11 -11.50 11.23
CA GLU A 149 -3.69 -11.37 10.95
C GLU A 149 -3.14 -12.59 10.20
N MET A 150 -2.20 -12.32 9.29
CA MET A 150 -1.52 -13.31 8.46
C MET A 150 -0.05 -13.36 8.82
N GLU A 151 0.41 -14.53 9.26
CA GLU A 151 1.82 -14.77 9.58
C GLU A 151 2.65 -15.10 8.33
N SER A 152 3.98 -15.13 8.48
CA SER A 152 4.90 -15.45 7.37
C SER A 152 4.61 -16.82 6.74
N VAL A 153 4.22 -17.81 7.55
CA VAL A 153 3.83 -19.15 7.09
C VAL A 153 2.52 -19.11 6.30
N ASP A 154 1.56 -18.30 6.75
CA ASP A 154 0.26 -18.13 6.10
C ASP A 154 0.41 -17.54 4.70
N TRP A 155 1.31 -16.57 4.55
CA TRP A 155 1.64 -15.98 3.24
C TRP A 155 2.30 -16.99 2.30
N LYS A 156 3.13 -17.90 2.81
CA LYS A 156 3.69 -19.00 2.00
C LYS A 156 2.59 -19.92 1.48
N ILE A 157 1.71 -20.37 2.37
CA ILE A 157 0.56 -21.23 2.00
C ILE A 157 -0.33 -20.51 0.99
N PHE A 158 -0.67 -19.24 1.24
CA PHE A 158 -1.47 -18.42 0.34
C PHE A 158 -0.84 -18.35 -1.06
N ASN A 159 0.46 -18.09 -1.17
CA ASN A 159 1.14 -17.97 -2.46
C ASN A 159 1.22 -19.31 -3.21
N GLU A 160 1.46 -20.42 -2.51
CA GLU A 160 1.45 -21.75 -3.12
C GLU A 160 0.06 -22.13 -3.62
N VAL A 161 -0.98 -21.93 -2.81
CA VAL A 161 -2.38 -22.20 -3.21
C VAL A 161 -2.75 -21.30 -4.39
N LYS A 162 -2.42 -20.00 -4.34
CA LYS A 162 -2.67 -19.05 -5.43
C LYS A 162 -2.01 -19.49 -6.73
N ALA A 163 -0.77 -19.98 -6.68
CA ALA A 163 -0.06 -20.46 -7.87
C ALA A 163 -0.74 -21.68 -8.51
N LYS A 164 -1.20 -22.64 -7.70
CA LYS A 164 -1.97 -23.79 -8.19
C LYS A 164 -3.33 -23.38 -8.75
N LEU A 165 -4.05 -22.50 -8.04
CA LEU A 165 -5.36 -22.03 -8.48
C LEU A 165 -5.29 -21.29 -9.81
N LYS A 166 -4.22 -20.54 -10.10
CA LYS A 166 -4.05 -19.88 -11.42
C LYS A 166 -4.21 -20.85 -12.59
N GLN A 167 -3.63 -22.05 -12.49
CA GLN A 167 -3.72 -23.06 -13.55
C GLN A 167 -5.13 -23.65 -13.68
N GLN A 168 -5.85 -23.74 -12.56
CA GLN A 168 -7.19 -24.31 -12.50
C GLN A 168 -8.26 -23.31 -12.93
N ILE A 169 -8.11 -22.03 -12.59
CA ILE A 169 -9.01 -20.93 -13.01
C ILE A 169 -9.05 -20.79 -14.53
N ILE A 170 -7.94 -21.07 -15.22
CA ILE A 170 -7.90 -21.08 -16.69
C ILE A 170 -8.79 -22.21 -17.26
N LYS A 171 -8.93 -23.33 -16.55
CA LYS A 171 -9.70 -24.49 -16.99
C LYS A 171 -11.17 -24.40 -16.59
N ASP A 172 -11.45 -24.04 -15.34
CA ASP A 172 -12.79 -23.86 -14.79
C ASP A 172 -12.82 -22.55 -13.96
N PRO A 173 -13.39 -21.47 -14.50
CA PRO A 173 -13.52 -20.19 -13.78
C PRO A 173 -14.38 -20.26 -12.51
N GLY A 174 -15.29 -21.23 -12.42
CA GLY A 174 -16.22 -21.39 -11.29
C GLY A 174 -15.61 -22.08 -10.06
N VAL A 175 -14.33 -22.47 -10.13
CA VAL A 175 -13.63 -23.18 -9.06
C VAL A 175 -13.58 -22.38 -7.76
N LEU A 176 -13.51 -21.05 -7.84
CA LEU A 176 -13.42 -20.16 -6.67
C LEU A 176 -14.72 -20.13 -5.85
N ASP A 177 -15.85 -20.49 -6.45
CA ASP A 177 -17.16 -20.49 -5.76
C ASP A 177 -17.39 -21.81 -5.00
N LYS A 178 -16.65 -22.87 -5.35
CA LYS A 178 -16.73 -24.18 -4.70
C LYS A 178 -15.95 -24.17 -3.39
N GLU A 179 -16.67 -24.09 -2.27
CA GLU A 179 -16.06 -23.99 -0.95
C GLU A 179 -15.24 -25.22 -0.54
N SER A 180 -15.80 -26.41 -0.74
CA SER A 180 -15.11 -27.67 -0.46
C SER A 180 -13.77 -27.76 -1.18
N TYR A 181 -13.77 -27.44 -2.48
CA TYR A 181 -12.56 -27.49 -3.30
C TYR A 181 -11.45 -26.58 -2.79
N LEU A 182 -11.77 -25.31 -2.48
CA LEU A 182 -10.77 -24.38 -1.95
C LEU A 182 -10.21 -24.84 -0.61
N ILE A 183 -11.07 -25.34 0.28
CA ILE A 183 -10.65 -25.85 1.58
C ILE A 183 -9.72 -27.04 1.41
N ASP A 184 -10.03 -27.97 0.51
CA ASP A 184 -9.22 -29.17 0.28
C ASP A 184 -7.87 -28.84 -0.34
N GLU A 185 -7.81 -27.89 -1.28
CA GLU A 185 -6.54 -27.43 -1.86
C GLU A 185 -5.64 -26.75 -0.82
N ILE A 186 -6.23 -25.96 0.09
CA ILE A 186 -5.50 -25.37 1.22
C ILE A 186 -4.96 -26.46 2.14
N LYS A 187 -5.78 -27.47 2.50
CA LYS A 187 -5.35 -28.60 3.34
C LYS A 187 -4.18 -29.34 2.70
N ASP A 188 -4.22 -29.57 1.40
CA ASP A 188 -3.17 -30.28 0.69
C ASP A 188 -1.85 -29.52 0.69
N VAL A 189 -1.88 -28.19 0.54
CA VAL A 189 -0.69 -27.36 0.68
C VAL A 189 -0.19 -27.34 2.14
N CYS A 190 -1.09 -27.23 3.12
CA CYS A 190 -0.71 -27.27 4.53
C CYS A 190 -0.02 -28.59 4.91
N LYS A 191 -0.50 -29.73 4.39
CA LYS A 191 0.14 -31.05 4.59
C LYS A 191 1.56 -31.08 4.00
N LYS A 192 1.77 -30.50 2.81
CA LYS A 192 3.10 -30.46 2.15
C LYS A 192 4.12 -29.65 2.94
N ILE A 193 3.69 -28.54 3.53
CA ILE A 193 4.54 -27.65 4.33
C ILE A 193 4.61 -28.10 5.80
N ASN A 194 3.91 -29.19 6.15
CA ASN A 194 3.77 -29.72 7.51
C ASN A 194 3.24 -28.66 8.52
N ALA A 195 2.34 -27.79 8.05
CA ALA A 195 1.70 -26.77 8.87
C ALA A 195 0.45 -27.35 9.55
N LYS A 196 0.29 -27.06 10.85
CA LYS A 196 -0.93 -27.39 11.59
C LYS A 196 -2.05 -26.42 11.18
N TYR A 197 -3.25 -26.93 10.98
CA TYR A 197 -4.41 -26.12 10.61
C TYR A 197 -5.65 -26.53 11.42
N SER A 198 -6.46 -25.53 11.77
CA SER A 198 -7.82 -25.68 12.31
C SER A 198 -8.85 -25.27 11.25
N ASP A 199 -10.14 -25.57 11.46
CA ASP A 199 -11.19 -25.13 10.53
C ASP A 199 -11.21 -23.59 10.38
N SER A 200 -11.05 -22.87 11.49
CA SER A 200 -10.93 -21.41 11.51
C SER A 200 -9.73 -20.92 10.68
N TYR A 201 -8.59 -21.61 10.78
CA TYR A 201 -7.41 -21.29 9.98
C TYR A 201 -7.65 -21.46 8.48
N LEU A 202 -8.30 -22.55 8.07
CA LEU A 202 -8.64 -22.79 6.66
C LEU A 202 -9.58 -21.71 6.12
N ARG A 203 -10.58 -21.31 6.91
CA ARG A 203 -11.48 -20.19 6.56
C ARG A 203 -10.74 -18.86 6.45
N LYS A 204 -9.76 -18.61 7.31
CA LYS A 204 -8.88 -17.42 7.23
C LYS A 204 -8.13 -17.37 5.91
N ILE A 205 -7.43 -18.44 5.53
CA ILE A 205 -6.69 -18.49 4.26
C ILE A 205 -7.63 -18.37 3.06
N ARG A 206 -8.78 -19.05 3.11
CA ARG A 206 -9.85 -18.95 2.08
C ARG A 206 -10.32 -17.50 1.91
N TYR A 207 -10.54 -16.76 3.00
CA TYR A 207 -10.91 -15.35 2.94
C TYR A 207 -9.90 -14.54 2.11
N TYR A 208 -8.61 -14.66 2.43
CA TYR A 208 -7.55 -13.96 1.68
C TYR A 208 -7.47 -14.39 0.21
N LEU A 209 -7.63 -15.68 -0.08
CA LEU A 209 -7.65 -16.18 -1.47
C LEU A 209 -8.80 -15.55 -2.28
N VAL A 210 -10.02 -15.58 -1.76
CA VAL A 210 -11.18 -14.98 -2.43
C VAL A 210 -11.01 -13.47 -2.58
N LYS A 211 -10.54 -12.80 -1.52
CA LYS A 211 -10.27 -11.35 -1.48
C LYS A 211 -9.29 -10.91 -2.58
N TYR A 212 -8.19 -11.64 -2.78
CA TYR A 212 -7.14 -11.24 -3.72
C TYR A 212 -7.33 -11.78 -5.15
N ILE A 213 -8.00 -12.91 -5.33
CA ILE A 213 -8.20 -13.50 -6.66
C ILE A 213 -9.48 -12.92 -7.28
N LYS A 214 -10.62 -13.10 -6.63
CA LYS A 214 -11.94 -12.64 -7.13
C LYS A 214 -12.17 -11.17 -6.82
N GLY A 215 -11.85 -10.77 -5.58
CA GLY A 215 -12.06 -9.43 -5.07
C GLY A 215 -11.05 -8.39 -5.56
N PHE A 216 -11.01 -7.27 -4.85
CA PHE A 216 -10.15 -6.12 -5.13
C PHE A 216 -8.94 -6.01 -4.18
N GLY A 217 -8.46 -7.14 -3.65
CA GLY A 217 -7.30 -7.15 -2.77
C GLY A 217 -7.52 -6.28 -1.53
N LYS A 218 -6.56 -5.42 -1.17
CA LYS A 218 -6.59 -4.60 0.05
C LYS A 218 -7.87 -3.76 0.20
N VAL A 219 -8.44 -3.24 -0.89
CA VAL A 219 -9.63 -2.38 -0.86
C VAL A 219 -10.97 -3.14 -0.91
N ASP A 220 -10.94 -4.46 -1.07
CA ASP A 220 -12.15 -5.30 -1.16
C ASP A 220 -13.15 -5.10 -0.01
N PRO A 221 -12.72 -4.98 1.27
CA PRO A 221 -13.66 -4.79 2.37
C PRO A 221 -14.39 -3.44 2.32
N LEU A 222 -13.75 -2.38 1.77
CA LEU A 222 -14.38 -1.08 1.54
C LEU A 222 -15.45 -1.16 0.43
N ILE A 223 -15.19 -1.97 -0.60
CA ILE A 223 -16.13 -2.18 -1.70
C ILE A 223 -17.35 -2.97 -1.23
N LYS A 224 -17.18 -3.92 -0.31
CA LYS A 224 -18.27 -4.70 0.26
C LYS A 224 -19.16 -3.92 1.25
N ASP A 225 -18.68 -2.79 1.78
CA ASP A 225 -19.48 -1.97 2.70
C ASP A 225 -20.63 -1.24 1.96
N PRO A 226 -21.91 -1.49 2.26
CA PRO A 226 -23.01 -0.77 1.63
C PRO A 226 -23.02 0.74 1.92
N ASP A 227 -22.42 1.21 3.02
CA ASP A 227 -22.45 2.62 3.42
C ASP A 227 -21.32 3.45 2.76
N VAL A 228 -20.34 2.79 2.15
CA VAL A 228 -19.25 3.42 1.38
C VAL A 228 -19.70 3.62 -0.06
N SER A 229 -19.77 4.87 -0.51
CA SER A 229 -20.17 5.19 -1.89
C SER A 229 -18.98 5.33 -2.84
N GLU A 230 -17.84 5.81 -2.33
CA GLU A 230 -16.66 6.13 -3.14
C GLU A 230 -15.38 5.85 -2.35
N ILE A 231 -14.36 5.32 -3.02
CA ILE A 231 -13.02 5.07 -2.47
C ILE A 231 -12.04 5.89 -3.30
N ILE A 232 -11.24 6.73 -2.63
CA ILE A 232 -10.29 7.65 -3.24
C ILE A 232 -8.91 7.33 -2.69
N CYS A 233 -7.98 6.98 -3.58
CA CYS A 233 -6.58 6.77 -3.26
C CYS A 233 -5.75 7.85 -3.95
N SER A 234 -5.15 8.74 -3.15
CA SER A 234 -4.28 9.80 -3.68
C SER A 234 -2.81 9.42 -3.73
N SER A 235 -2.37 8.52 -2.84
CA SER A 235 -1.01 7.97 -2.75
C SER A 235 -1.07 6.60 -2.06
N TYR A 236 0.04 5.84 -2.09
CA TYR A 236 0.13 4.51 -1.48
C TYR A 236 -0.34 4.47 -0.01
N ASN A 237 -0.08 5.53 0.75
CA ASN A 237 -0.46 5.68 2.16
C ASN A 237 -1.69 6.58 2.42
N ASN A 238 -2.45 6.95 1.39
CA ASN A 238 -3.58 7.86 1.54
C ASN A 238 -4.83 7.32 0.83
N ILE A 239 -5.58 6.49 1.55
CA ILE A 239 -6.88 5.99 1.12
C ILE A 239 -7.97 6.60 2.00
N LYS A 240 -8.92 7.26 1.35
CA LYS A 240 -10.11 7.84 1.95
C LYS A 240 -11.36 7.23 1.33
N VAL A 241 -12.44 7.23 2.09
CA VAL A 241 -13.75 6.79 1.61
C VAL A 241 -14.80 7.86 1.84
N ARG A 242 -15.73 7.97 0.90
CA ARG A 242 -16.96 8.71 1.10
C ARG A 242 -17.96 7.80 1.82
N TYR A 243 -18.17 8.06 3.10
CA TYR A 243 -19.08 7.32 3.97
C TYR A 243 -20.19 8.27 4.40
N LYS A 244 -21.44 7.95 4.06
CA LYS A 244 -22.62 8.79 4.37
C LYS A 244 -22.41 10.28 4.05
N SER A 245 -21.87 10.56 2.87
CA SER A 245 -21.56 11.91 2.34
C SER A 245 -20.34 12.63 2.91
N GLU A 246 -19.66 12.07 3.91
CA GLU A 246 -18.41 12.63 4.45
C GLU A 246 -17.18 11.89 3.91
N LEU A 247 -16.09 12.62 3.68
CA LEU A 247 -14.82 12.03 3.26
C LEU A 247 -13.97 11.69 4.48
N ILE A 248 -13.80 10.40 4.73
CA ILE A 248 -13.21 9.86 5.96
C ILE A 248 -11.92 9.10 5.61
N PRO A 249 -10.80 9.35 6.32
CA PRO A 249 -9.58 8.56 6.16
C PRO A 249 -9.76 7.12 6.64
N THR A 250 -9.04 6.19 6.01
CA THR A 250 -9.05 4.76 6.36
C THR A 250 -7.71 4.30 6.93
N ASN A 251 -7.70 3.17 7.63
CA ASN A 251 -6.47 2.51 8.06
C ASN A 251 -5.82 1.65 6.98
N ILE A 252 -6.45 1.50 5.81
CA ILE A 252 -5.89 0.72 4.70
C ILE A 252 -4.85 1.57 3.97
N GLN A 253 -3.69 0.96 3.73
CA GLN A 253 -2.62 1.52 2.94
C GLN A 253 -1.94 0.43 2.11
N PHE A 254 -1.37 0.85 0.99
CA PHE A 254 -0.35 0.09 0.27
C PHE A 254 0.99 0.33 0.97
N ASP A 255 1.85 -0.68 0.97
CA ASP A 255 3.13 -0.62 1.67
C ASP A 255 4.15 0.19 0.86
N THR A 256 4.05 0.14 -0.47
CA THR A 256 4.92 0.83 -1.41
C THR A 256 4.15 1.41 -2.60
N ASN A 257 4.74 2.37 -3.30
CA ASN A 257 4.21 2.84 -4.60
C ASN A 257 4.14 1.69 -5.62
N GLU A 258 5.11 0.79 -5.63
CA GLU A 258 5.11 -0.38 -6.52
C GLU A 258 3.90 -1.29 -6.28
N GLU A 259 3.48 -1.47 -5.03
CA GLU A 259 2.28 -2.26 -4.72
C GLU A 259 1.01 -1.59 -5.29
N LEU A 260 0.90 -0.26 -5.16
CA LEU A 260 -0.19 0.52 -5.72
C LEU A 260 -0.19 0.48 -7.26
N ASP A 261 0.98 0.59 -7.87
CA ASP A 261 1.16 0.50 -9.32
C ASP A 261 0.71 -0.86 -9.85
N ASN A 262 1.16 -1.93 -9.20
CA ASN A 262 0.75 -3.30 -9.52
C ASN A 262 -0.76 -3.49 -9.33
N PHE A 263 -1.37 -2.87 -8.32
CA PHE A 263 -2.82 -2.91 -8.14
C PHE A 263 -3.56 -2.31 -9.34
N ILE A 264 -3.13 -1.15 -9.85
CA ILE A 264 -3.76 -0.49 -11.01
C ILE A 264 -3.54 -1.30 -12.30
N ILE A 265 -2.36 -1.89 -12.49
CA ILE A 265 -2.08 -2.80 -13.60
C ILE A 265 -3.05 -4.00 -13.56
N ASN A 266 -3.19 -4.64 -12.40
CA ASN A 266 -4.11 -5.77 -12.22
C ASN A 266 -5.57 -5.37 -12.48
N LEU A 267 -5.99 -4.16 -12.10
CA LEU A 267 -7.34 -3.64 -12.40
C LEU A 267 -7.55 -3.50 -13.91
N ALA A 268 -6.56 -2.98 -14.63
CA ALA A 268 -6.63 -2.82 -16.07
C ALA A 268 -6.76 -4.17 -16.78
N GLU A 269 -5.95 -5.15 -16.37
CA GLU A 269 -5.99 -6.51 -16.90
C GLU A 269 -7.36 -7.16 -16.69
N LYS A 270 -8.00 -6.97 -15.52
CA LYS A 270 -9.35 -7.48 -15.25
C LYS A 270 -10.41 -6.99 -16.24
N SER A 271 -10.20 -5.85 -16.89
CA SER A 271 -11.10 -5.31 -17.92
C SER A 271 -10.52 -5.37 -19.33
N ASN A 272 -9.51 -6.21 -19.57
CA ASN A 272 -8.81 -6.34 -20.86
C ASN A 272 -8.24 -5.01 -21.40
N LYS A 273 -7.94 -4.07 -20.50
CA LYS A 273 -7.27 -2.80 -20.84
C LYS A 273 -5.80 -2.92 -20.47
N LYS A 274 -4.96 -2.21 -21.23
CA LYS A 274 -3.54 -2.07 -20.93
C LYS A 274 -3.27 -0.65 -20.48
N ILE A 275 -2.43 -0.50 -19.46
CA ILE A 275 -1.90 0.80 -19.03
C ILE A 275 -0.40 0.79 -19.26
N SER A 276 0.17 1.96 -19.49
CA SER A 276 1.60 2.14 -19.60
C SER A 276 1.96 3.58 -19.25
N GLU A 277 3.24 3.90 -19.19
CA GLU A 277 3.69 5.28 -19.01
C GLU A 277 3.21 6.21 -20.16
N ILE A 278 3.01 5.64 -21.36
CA ILE A 278 2.51 6.36 -22.54
C ILE A 278 0.98 6.52 -22.47
N GLN A 279 0.28 5.54 -21.88
CA GLN A 279 -1.17 5.54 -21.70
C GLN A 279 -1.49 5.36 -20.21
N PRO A 280 -1.34 6.42 -19.40
CA PRO A 280 -1.45 6.33 -17.95
C PRO A 280 -2.90 6.33 -17.46
N ASP A 281 -3.84 6.83 -18.27
CA ASP A 281 -5.24 6.97 -17.89
C ASP A 281 -6.02 5.65 -18.06
N LEU A 282 -6.74 5.26 -17.02
CA LEU A 282 -7.63 4.11 -17.00
C LEU A 282 -9.03 4.55 -16.58
N GLN A 283 -10.02 4.29 -17.41
CA GLN A 283 -11.44 4.46 -17.06
C GLN A 283 -12.20 3.21 -17.44
N MET A 284 -12.99 2.65 -16.53
CA MET A 284 -13.78 1.44 -16.76
C MET A 284 -15.01 1.37 -15.87
N VAL A 285 -15.93 0.49 -16.25
CA VAL A 285 -17.05 0.06 -15.41
C VAL A 285 -16.96 -1.45 -15.27
N PHE A 286 -16.91 -1.95 -14.04
CA PHE A 286 -16.78 -3.37 -13.73
C PHE A 286 -17.60 -3.71 -12.49
N ASN A 287 -18.50 -4.71 -12.58
CA ASN A 287 -19.39 -5.14 -11.50
C ASN A 287 -20.14 -3.97 -10.79
N ASN A 288 -20.76 -3.08 -11.56
CA ASN A 288 -21.46 -1.87 -11.07
C ASN A 288 -20.54 -0.88 -10.32
N LEU A 289 -19.22 -0.97 -10.51
CA LEU A 289 -18.25 -0.01 -10.01
C LEU A 289 -17.69 0.79 -11.17
N LYS A 290 -17.71 2.12 -11.04
CA LYS A 290 -16.99 3.02 -11.93
C LYS A 290 -15.58 3.23 -11.38
N ILE A 291 -14.58 2.80 -12.14
CA ILE A 291 -13.18 2.85 -11.73
C ILE A 291 -12.45 3.83 -12.65
N SER A 292 -11.77 4.80 -12.05
CA SER A 292 -10.86 5.74 -12.71
C SER A 292 -9.50 5.63 -12.05
N ALA A 293 -8.44 5.43 -12.81
CA ALA A 293 -7.08 5.39 -12.29
C ALA A 293 -6.11 6.15 -13.20
N PHE A 294 -5.03 6.62 -12.60
CA PHE A 294 -3.93 7.29 -13.28
C PHE A 294 -2.63 6.65 -12.83
N TYR A 295 -1.92 6.05 -13.77
CA TYR A 295 -0.68 5.33 -13.55
C TYR A 295 0.53 6.24 -13.74
N ASN A 296 1.33 6.40 -12.69
CA ASN A 296 2.57 7.18 -12.73
C ASN A 296 3.58 6.64 -11.71
N PRO A 297 4.51 5.76 -12.13
CA PRO A 297 5.53 5.19 -11.24
C PRO A 297 6.49 6.21 -10.63
N ILE A 298 6.62 7.40 -11.24
CA ILE A 298 7.60 8.41 -10.85
C ILE A 298 7.02 9.34 -9.78
N MET A 299 5.81 9.85 -10.02
CA MET A 299 5.15 10.83 -9.13
C MET A 299 4.19 10.18 -8.14
N GLY A 300 3.85 8.90 -8.34
CA GLY A 300 2.84 8.17 -7.58
C GLY A 300 1.54 8.04 -8.37
N SER A 301 1.04 6.81 -8.41
CA SER A 301 -0.24 6.51 -9.03
C SER A 301 -1.41 6.86 -8.10
N ARG A 302 -2.61 6.98 -8.68
CA ARG A 302 -3.85 7.31 -7.95
C ARG A 302 -5.04 6.61 -8.58
N PHE A 303 -6.07 6.36 -7.78
CA PHE A 303 -7.33 5.79 -8.30
C PHE A 303 -8.56 6.26 -7.52
N THR A 304 -9.70 6.08 -8.15
CA THR A 304 -11.03 6.33 -7.60
C THR A 304 -11.96 5.21 -8.03
N ILE A 305 -12.68 4.64 -7.06
CA ILE A 305 -13.70 3.60 -7.27
C ILE A 305 -15.01 4.15 -6.71
N ALA A 306 -16.01 4.33 -7.57
CA ALA A 306 -17.34 4.77 -7.18
C ALA A 306 -18.35 3.64 -7.41
N LYS A 307 -19.25 3.43 -6.46
CA LYS A 307 -20.36 2.47 -6.59
C LYS A 307 -21.51 3.15 -7.33
N GLN A 308 -22.12 2.45 -8.28
CA GLN A 308 -23.31 2.90 -9.00
C GLN A 308 -24.59 2.51 -8.27
#